data_AF-A0A381R7E0-F1
#
_entry.id   AF-A0A381R7E0-F1
#
_cell.length_a   1.000
_cell.length_b   1.000
_cell.length_c   1.000
_cell.angle_alpha   90.00
_cell.angle_beta   90.00
_cell.angle_gamma   90.00
#
_symmetry.space_group_name_H-M   'P 1'
#
loop_
_entity.id
_entity.type
_entity.pdbx_description
1 polymer ?
#
loop_
_entity_poly.entity_id
_entity_poly.type
_entity_poly.pdbx_seq_one_letter_code
_entity_poly.pdbx_strand_id
1 'polypeptide(L)'
;MTMKYFLFILIFFSAFSCMEPNNENLWNLNKIAGIDTEGYCRDVYVSGDSVFVAAGQAGIQLWDISTITSPRLVWKRSLSDLGLNKEISQVEYKSSIRQLFALESNERPIHIDLSIPDSVNVLGQFSSEKTKEFRVKTNNTNSFTVYAADNDDGLKSSTFEYDSFYKLWFNTSGNEISSIGNPNGIDIISDLIVLTLDQLGIQAFQYENSIINSLYHIDLPGNARAITISDTDEYYVACEDEGAFKIISNYPDHAPVKMQFGEDLYVTHVAIFSNQIALSCAANGISLYDRISNDNIESRGIHNIGYVYHAEFYNNYLFAASREGLQIFQID
;
A
#
# COMPACT_ATOMS: atom_id res chain seq x y z
N MET A 1 -67.50 -24.19 -23.23
CA MET A 1 -67.48 -22.78 -22.80
C MET A 1 -66.34 -22.62 -21.82
N THR A 2 -65.13 -22.34 -22.31
CA THR A 2 -63.89 -22.31 -21.52
C THR A 2 -63.38 -20.86 -21.48
N MET A 3 -63.50 -20.22 -20.32
CA MET A 3 -62.97 -18.87 -20.07
C MET A 3 -61.45 -18.93 -19.90
N LYS A 4 -60.71 -18.18 -20.73
CA LYS A 4 -59.29 -17.91 -20.53
C LYS A 4 -59.17 -16.66 -19.65
N TYR A 5 -58.54 -16.80 -18.49
CA TYR A 5 -58.14 -15.69 -17.64
C TYR A 5 -56.86 -15.07 -18.19
N PHE A 6 -56.89 -13.77 -18.51
CA PHE A 6 -55.72 -12.98 -18.88
C PHE A 6 -55.16 -12.34 -17.60
N LEU A 7 -53.98 -12.75 -17.18
CA LEU A 7 -53.25 -12.18 -16.05
C LEU A 7 -52.44 -10.98 -16.56
N PHE A 8 -52.79 -9.76 -16.14
CA PHE A 8 -52.01 -8.56 -16.42
C PHE A 8 -50.88 -8.47 -15.38
N ILE A 9 -49.63 -8.63 -15.81
CA ILE A 9 -48.45 -8.39 -14.97
C ILE A 9 -48.15 -6.89 -15.04
N LEU A 10 -48.33 -6.19 -13.92
CA LEU A 10 -47.95 -4.79 -13.77
C LEU A 10 -46.44 -4.73 -13.47
N ILE A 11 -45.65 -4.27 -14.43
CA ILE A 11 -44.22 -4.03 -14.23
C ILE A 11 -44.06 -2.69 -13.52
N PHE A 12 -43.67 -2.74 -12.24
CA PHE A 12 -43.28 -1.56 -11.47
C PHE A 12 -41.90 -1.10 -11.97
N PHE A 13 -41.85 0.01 -12.72
CA PHE A 13 -40.60 0.72 -12.99
C PHE A 13 -40.24 1.53 -11.74
N SER A 14 -39.27 1.05 -10.96
CA SER A 14 -38.59 1.88 -9.96
C SER A 14 -37.64 2.81 -10.70
N ALA A 15 -37.98 4.09 -10.76
CA ALA A 15 -37.05 5.12 -11.19
C ALA A 15 -35.93 5.20 -10.13
N PHE A 16 -34.72 4.77 -10.48
CA PHE A 16 -33.52 5.19 -9.78
C PHE A 16 -33.38 6.69 -10.02
N SER A 17 -33.75 7.50 -9.02
CA SER A 17 -33.28 8.87 -8.95
C SER A 17 -31.77 8.81 -8.81
N CYS A 18 -31.03 9.08 -9.88
CA CYS A 18 -29.61 9.40 -9.77
C CYS A 18 -29.52 10.60 -8.81
N MET A 19 -28.97 10.35 -7.62
CA MET A 19 -28.65 11.41 -6.68
C MET A 19 -27.61 12.30 -7.38
N GLU A 20 -27.94 13.56 -7.64
CA GLU A 20 -27.02 14.50 -8.24
C GLU A 20 -25.80 14.65 -7.32
N PRO A 21 -24.56 14.56 -7.84
CA PRO A 21 -23.37 14.68 -7.00
C PRO A 21 -23.38 16.02 -6.27
N ASN A 22 -23.18 16.00 -4.95
CA ASN A 22 -23.03 17.23 -4.18
C ASN A 22 -21.69 17.89 -4.53
N ASN A 23 -21.73 18.88 -5.41
CA ASN A 23 -20.53 19.57 -5.89
C ASN A 23 -20.09 20.74 -4.99
N GLU A 24 -20.81 21.03 -3.89
CA GLU A 24 -20.56 22.23 -3.08
C GLU A 24 -19.32 22.13 -2.16
N ASN A 25 -18.60 21.01 -2.15
CA ASN A 25 -17.43 20.81 -1.27
C ASN A 25 -16.35 19.89 -1.88
N LEU A 26 -16.10 20.00 -3.19
CA LEU A 26 -15.04 19.23 -3.84
C LEU A 26 -13.66 19.87 -3.56
N TRP A 27 -12.66 19.03 -3.29
CA TRP A 27 -11.26 19.44 -3.21
C TRP A 27 -10.65 19.52 -4.61
N ASN A 28 -9.65 20.38 -4.76
CA ASN A 28 -8.86 20.48 -5.97
C ASN A 28 -7.58 19.65 -5.82
N LEU A 29 -7.29 18.83 -6.82
CA LEU A 29 -6.04 18.08 -6.91
C LEU A 29 -5.07 18.82 -7.84
N ASN A 30 -4.26 19.71 -7.27
CA ASN A 30 -3.37 20.59 -8.01
C ASN A 30 -2.04 19.90 -8.33
N LYS A 31 -1.78 19.65 -9.62
CA LYS A 31 -0.53 19.02 -10.06
C LYS A 31 0.65 19.98 -9.90
N ILE A 32 1.61 19.59 -9.07
CA ILE A 32 2.84 20.34 -8.79
C ILE A 32 3.96 19.94 -9.74
N ALA A 33 4.14 18.64 -9.94
CA ALA A 33 5.17 18.08 -10.82
C ALA A 33 4.75 16.71 -11.38
N GLY A 34 5.43 16.29 -12.43
CA GLY A 34 5.35 14.94 -12.97
C GLY A 34 6.74 14.43 -13.32
N ILE A 35 7.00 13.17 -13.03
CA ILE A 35 8.25 12.48 -13.24
C ILE A 35 7.99 11.33 -14.20
N ASP A 36 8.61 11.38 -15.38
CA ASP A 36 8.63 10.25 -16.30
C ASP A 36 9.60 9.19 -15.77
N THR A 37 9.06 8.05 -15.36
CA THR A 37 9.81 6.94 -14.80
C THR A 37 10.26 5.94 -15.86
N GLU A 38 10.07 6.20 -17.16
CA GLU A 38 10.43 5.33 -18.29
C GLU A 38 9.76 3.94 -18.28
N GLY A 39 8.81 3.76 -17.38
CA GLY A 39 8.08 2.54 -17.07
C GLY A 39 6.96 2.90 -16.11
N TYR A 40 6.08 1.96 -15.79
CA TYR A 40 4.98 2.29 -14.88
C TYR A 40 5.48 2.48 -13.44
N CYS A 41 5.13 3.59 -12.82
CA CYS A 41 5.43 3.83 -11.42
C CYS A 41 4.49 2.96 -10.58
N ARG A 42 5.00 1.89 -9.99
CA ARG A 42 4.24 0.92 -9.19
C ARG A 42 4.09 1.36 -7.75
N ASP A 43 5.15 1.97 -7.21
CA ASP A 43 5.26 2.32 -5.81
C ASP A 43 6.28 3.45 -5.63
N VAL A 44 6.16 4.16 -4.51
CA VAL A 44 6.99 5.30 -4.15
C VAL A 44 7.27 5.26 -2.65
N TYR A 45 8.48 5.67 -2.26
CA TYR A 45 8.86 5.89 -0.87
C TYR A 45 9.61 7.22 -0.74
N VAL A 46 9.11 8.11 0.12
CA VAL A 46 9.70 9.45 0.30
C VAL A 46 10.45 9.58 1.63
N SER A 47 11.68 10.09 1.60
CA SER A 47 12.51 10.31 2.78
C SER A 47 13.32 11.61 2.67
N GLY A 48 12.86 12.66 3.34
CA GLY A 48 13.42 14.00 3.20
C GLY A 48 13.26 14.48 1.75
N ASP A 49 14.37 14.89 1.13
CA ASP A 49 14.40 15.31 -0.28
C ASP A 49 14.62 14.13 -1.25
N SER A 50 14.64 12.89 -0.77
CA SER A 50 14.85 11.69 -1.59
C SER A 50 13.54 10.97 -1.87
N VAL A 51 13.29 10.65 -3.13
CA VAL A 51 12.15 9.84 -3.59
C VAL A 51 12.67 8.59 -4.27
N PHE A 52 12.38 7.44 -3.66
CA PHE A 52 12.68 6.13 -4.22
C PHE A 52 11.45 5.65 -4.98
N VAL A 53 11.65 5.17 -6.20
CA VAL A 53 10.56 4.79 -7.09
C VAL A 53 10.75 3.36 -7.58
N ALA A 54 9.70 2.55 -7.42
CA ALA A 54 9.53 1.30 -8.15
C ALA A 54 9.01 1.63 -9.55
N ALA A 55 9.93 1.79 -10.52
CA ALA A 55 9.60 2.15 -11.89
C ALA A 55 9.17 0.94 -12.74
N GLY A 56 8.53 -0.06 -12.13
CA GLY A 56 8.00 -1.23 -12.80
C GLY A 56 9.06 -1.94 -13.63
N GLN A 57 8.87 -1.98 -14.95
CA GLN A 57 9.77 -2.62 -15.91
C GLN A 57 11.09 -1.87 -16.11
N ALA A 58 11.16 -0.59 -15.73
CA ALA A 58 12.38 0.21 -15.80
C ALA A 58 13.31 0.01 -14.57
N GLY A 59 12.88 -0.78 -13.58
CA GLY A 59 13.66 -1.08 -12.38
C GLY A 59 13.41 -0.10 -11.24
N ILE A 60 14.48 0.40 -10.61
CA ILE A 60 14.39 1.36 -9.49
C ILE A 60 15.06 2.68 -9.82
N GLN A 61 14.56 3.76 -9.23
CA GLN A 61 15.08 5.11 -9.42
C GLN A 61 15.15 5.87 -8.11
N LEU A 62 16.15 6.74 -7.98
CA LEU A 62 16.21 7.76 -6.93
C LEU A 62 16.12 9.14 -7.56
N TRP A 63 15.17 9.92 -7.07
CA TRP A 63 14.96 11.32 -7.43
C TRP A 63 15.20 12.24 -6.24
N ASP A 64 15.72 13.42 -6.53
CA ASP A 64 15.91 14.54 -5.60
C ASP A 64 14.77 15.53 -5.81
N ILE A 65 14.01 15.82 -4.74
CA ILE A 65 12.87 16.74 -4.71
C ILE A 65 13.11 17.97 -3.82
N SER A 66 14.37 18.31 -3.53
CA SER A 66 14.73 19.54 -2.79
C SER A 66 14.10 20.81 -3.39
N THR A 67 13.81 20.78 -4.70
CA THR A 67 12.87 21.69 -5.36
C THR A 67 11.68 20.88 -5.90
N ILE A 68 10.55 20.87 -5.18
CA ILE A 68 9.40 20.00 -5.48
C ILE A 68 8.81 20.20 -6.89
N THR A 69 8.92 21.40 -7.45
CA THR A 69 8.46 21.75 -8.81
C THR A 69 9.42 21.34 -9.91
N SER A 70 10.66 20.94 -9.58
CA SER A 70 11.69 20.51 -10.53
C SER A 70 12.47 19.30 -9.99
N PRO A 71 11.84 18.12 -9.82
CA PRO A 71 12.54 16.90 -9.41
C PRO A 71 13.71 16.56 -10.34
N ARG A 72 14.79 16.03 -9.77
CA ARG A 72 16.01 15.67 -10.52
C ARG A 72 16.37 14.21 -10.30
N LEU A 73 16.54 13.46 -11.39
CA LEU A 73 17.03 12.09 -11.32
C LEU A 73 18.46 12.08 -10.75
N VAL A 74 18.68 11.31 -9.69
CA VAL A 74 20.01 11.10 -9.09
C VAL A 74 20.66 9.87 -9.72
N TRP A 75 19.96 8.73 -9.71
CA TRP A 75 20.40 7.51 -10.37
C TRP A 75 19.20 6.61 -10.69
N LYS A 76 19.43 5.64 -11.61
CA LYS A 76 18.53 4.53 -11.89
C LYS A 76 19.29 3.22 -12.00
N ARG A 77 18.60 2.10 -11.75
CA ARG A 77 19.07 0.73 -12.02
C ARG A 77 17.97 -0.03 -12.75
N SER A 78 18.31 -0.53 -13.93
CA SER A 78 17.43 -1.40 -14.70
C SER A 78 17.26 -2.75 -14.02
N LEU A 79 16.25 -3.52 -14.44
CA LEU A 79 16.08 -4.90 -13.97
C LEU A 79 17.34 -5.75 -14.17
N SER A 80 18.00 -5.63 -15.32
CA SER A 80 19.25 -6.35 -15.59
C SER A 80 20.40 -5.93 -14.68
N ASP A 81 20.50 -4.65 -14.29
CA ASP A 81 21.53 -4.21 -13.33
C ASP A 81 21.30 -4.81 -11.94
N LEU A 82 20.05 -5.15 -11.61
CA LEU A 82 19.65 -5.76 -10.35
C LEU A 82 19.65 -7.30 -10.40
N GLY A 83 19.84 -7.89 -11.59
CA GLY A 83 19.73 -9.34 -11.79
C GLY A 83 18.29 -9.87 -11.78
N LEU A 84 17.32 -9.03 -12.15
CA LEU A 84 15.88 -9.30 -12.09
C LEU A 84 15.27 -9.40 -13.50
N ASN A 85 14.08 -10.01 -13.60
CA ASN A 85 13.41 -10.32 -14.87
C ASN A 85 11.95 -9.86 -14.94
N LYS A 86 11.33 -9.50 -13.82
CA LYS A 86 9.96 -9.00 -13.69
C LYS A 86 9.98 -7.57 -13.15
N GLU A 87 8.84 -6.91 -13.25
CA GLU A 87 8.70 -5.53 -12.77
C GLU A 87 8.90 -5.41 -11.25
N ILE A 88 9.45 -4.28 -10.82
CA ILE A 88 9.51 -3.91 -9.40
C ILE A 88 8.13 -3.41 -8.98
N SER A 89 7.53 -4.05 -7.98
CA SER A 89 6.20 -3.72 -7.46
C SER A 89 6.21 -2.88 -6.19
N GLN A 90 7.32 -2.89 -5.43
CA GLN A 90 7.41 -2.16 -4.16
C GLN A 90 8.84 -1.67 -3.91
N VAL A 91 8.99 -0.54 -3.21
CA VAL A 91 10.25 -0.05 -2.64
C VAL A 91 10.06 0.44 -1.20
N GLU A 92 11.04 0.20 -0.33
CA GLU A 92 11.07 0.79 1.02
C GLU A 92 12.50 1.21 1.38
N TYR A 93 12.68 2.43 1.89
CA TYR A 93 14.00 2.93 2.28
C TYR A 93 14.08 3.23 3.78
N LYS A 94 15.15 2.78 4.43
CA LYS A 94 15.41 3.05 5.85
C LYS A 94 16.59 3.98 6.01
N SER A 95 16.33 5.27 6.19
CA SER A 95 17.34 6.33 6.30
C SER A 95 18.30 6.14 7.49
N SER A 96 17.82 5.58 8.61
CA SER A 96 18.62 5.32 9.82
C SER A 96 19.76 4.32 9.61
N ILE A 97 19.61 3.41 8.64
CA ILE A 97 20.62 2.40 8.27
C ILE A 97 21.10 2.54 6.81
N ARG A 98 20.54 3.49 6.06
CA ARG A 98 20.81 3.76 4.65
C ARG A 98 20.67 2.52 3.76
N GLN A 99 19.64 1.72 4.01
CA GLN A 99 19.35 0.52 3.23
C GLN A 99 18.06 0.72 2.43
N LEU A 100 18.08 0.29 1.17
CA LEU A 100 16.92 0.25 0.28
C LEU A 100 16.51 -1.21 0.08
N PHE A 101 15.21 -1.42 0.01
CA PHE A 101 14.59 -2.71 -0.23
C PHE A 101 13.66 -2.56 -1.43
N ALA A 102 13.59 -3.58 -2.28
CA ALA A 102 12.70 -3.57 -3.43
C ALA A 102 12.10 -4.97 -3.63
N LEU A 103 10.85 -5.03 -4.07
CA LEU A 103 10.17 -6.28 -4.39
C LEU A 103 10.01 -6.41 -5.89
N GLU A 104 10.60 -7.45 -6.46
CA GLU A 104 10.22 -7.94 -7.78
C GLU A 104 8.87 -8.67 -7.67
N SER A 105 7.96 -8.42 -8.61
CA SER A 105 6.57 -8.88 -8.51
C SER A 105 6.45 -10.40 -8.33
N ASN A 106 5.88 -10.81 -7.18
CA ASN A 106 5.69 -12.20 -6.75
C ASN A 106 7.01 -12.98 -6.59
N GLU A 107 8.10 -12.32 -6.23
CA GLU A 107 9.42 -12.90 -6.03
C GLU A 107 9.95 -12.56 -4.64
N ARG A 108 11.17 -13.01 -4.34
CA ARG A 108 11.90 -12.61 -3.13
C ARG A 108 12.28 -11.13 -3.20
N PRO A 109 11.99 -10.31 -2.16
CA PRO A 109 12.53 -8.97 -2.10
C PRO A 109 14.07 -8.95 -2.12
N ILE A 110 14.64 -7.90 -2.69
CA ILE A 110 16.07 -7.63 -2.72
C ILE A 110 16.47 -6.58 -1.69
N HIS A 111 17.67 -6.74 -1.13
CA HIS A 111 18.30 -5.82 -0.19
C HIS A 111 19.45 -5.09 -0.88
N ILE A 112 19.45 -3.76 -0.80
CA ILE A 112 20.38 -2.86 -1.48
C ILE A 112 21.04 -1.95 -0.45
N ASP A 113 22.38 -1.94 -0.43
CA ASP A 113 23.18 -1.04 0.39
C ASP A 113 23.43 0.30 -0.32
N LEU A 114 23.00 1.38 0.33
CA LEU A 114 23.20 2.78 -0.07
C LEU A 114 24.04 3.55 0.95
N SER A 115 24.82 2.86 1.80
CA SER A 115 25.67 3.49 2.81
C SER A 115 26.79 4.34 2.21
N ILE A 116 27.27 3.97 1.02
CA ILE A 116 28.27 4.69 0.22
C ILE A 116 27.54 5.58 -0.80
N PRO A 117 27.78 6.91 -0.80
CA PRO A 117 27.21 7.82 -1.80
C PRO A 117 27.47 7.34 -3.22
N ASP A 118 26.46 7.49 -4.09
CA ASP A 118 26.49 7.11 -5.51
C ASP A 118 26.74 5.61 -5.80
N SER A 119 26.76 4.77 -4.76
CA SER A 119 26.86 3.32 -4.88
C SER A 119 25.48 2.68 -4.68
N VAL A 120 25.17 1.68 -5.51
CA VAL A 120 23.95 0.87 -5.39
C VAL A 120 24.38 -0.59 -5.42
N ASN A 121 24.56 -1.18 -4.23
CA ASN A 121 25.09 -2.54 -4.09
C ASN A 121 23.98 -3.51 -3.69
N VAL A 122 23.62 -4.43 -4.57
CA VAL A 122 22.68 -5.52 -4.23
C VAL A 122 23.39 -6.51 -3.31
N LEU A 123 22.87 -6.70 -2.11
CA LEU A 123 23.42 -7.60 -1.09
C LEU A 123 22.85 -9.02 -1.19
N GLY A 124 21.64 -9.16 -1.73
CA GLY A 124 20.99 -10.45 -1.93
C GLY A 124 19.47 -10.35 -1.89
N GLN A 125 18.84 -11.53 -1.89
CA GLN A 125 17.40 -11.71 -1.76
C GLN A 125 17.06 -12.29 -0.39
N PHE A 126 15.84 -12.04 0.09
CA PHE A 126 15.34 -12.58 1.36
C PHE A 126 13.87 -13.01 1.24
N SER A 127 13.29 -13.57 2.31
CA SER A 127 11.95 -14.17 2.28
C SER A 127 11.84 -15.30 1.23
N SER A 128 10.64 -15.49 0.67
CA SER A 128 10.30 -16.49 -0.35
C SER A 128 9.70 -15.88 -1.61
N GLU A 129 9.67 -16.70 -2.66
CA GLU A 129 8.89 -16.45 -3.86
C GLU A 129 7.41 -16.26 -3.47
N LYS A 130 6.61 -15.57 -4.30
CA LYS A 130 5.21 -15.21 -4.00
C LYS A 130 4.98 -14.24 -2.84
N THR A 131 6.03 -13.57 -2.35
CA THR A 131 5.85 -12.36 -1.53
C THR A 131 5.08 -11.30 -2.34
N LYS A 132 4.00 -10.76 -1.74
CA LYS A 132 3.13 -9.75 -2.35
C LYS A 132 3.48 -8.34 -1.93
N GLU A 133 3.76 -8.18 -0.64
CA GLU A 133 4.22 -6.94 -0.01
C GLU A 133 5.13 -7.26 1.18
N PHE A 134 5.98 -6.32 1.55
CA PHE A 134 6.78 -6.39 2.75
C PHE A 134 6.78 -5.06 3.53
N ARG A 135 7.21 -5.12 4.78
CA ARG A 135 7.54 -3.95 5.61
C ARG A 135 8.84 -4.18 6.35
N VAL A 136 9.67 -3.14 6.50
CA VAL A 136 10.94 -3.22 7.21
C VAL A 136 10.87 -2.44 8.53
N LYS A 137 11.20 -3.10 9.65
CA LYS A 137 11.36 -2.46 10.96
C LYS A 137 12.84 -2.38 11.30
N THR A 138 13.37 -1.18 11.50
CA THR A 138 14.74 -1.01 12.01
C THR A 138 14.75 -1.21 13.51
N ASN A 139 15.52 -2.18 14.00
CA ASN A 139 15.63 -2.48 15.43
C ASN A 139 16.66 -1.54 16.09
N ASN A 140 17.77 -1.30 15.39
CA ASN A 140 18.80 -0.33 15.74
C ASN A 140 19.66 -0.03 14.49
N THR A 141 20.79 0.66 14.64
CA THR A 141 21.66 1.02 13.49
C THR A 141 22.31 -0.18 12.80
N ASN A 142 22.36 -1.33 13.46
CA ASN A 142 23.03 -2.55 12.99
C ASN A 142 22.04 -3.72 12.86
N SER A 143 20.73 -3.48 12.98
CA SER A 143 19.74 -4.55 12.95
C SER A 143 18.42 -4.07 12.36
N PHE A 144 17.83 -4.90 11.50
CA PHE A 144 16.47 -4.70 11.02
C PHE A 144 15.75 -6.04 10.87
N THR A 145 14.43 -6.01 10.92
CA THR A 145 13.57 -7.16 10.65
C THR A 145 12.65 -6.83 9.49
N VAL A 146 12.59 -7.71 8.50
CA VAL A 146 11.64 -7.63 7.40
C VAL A 146 10.49 -8.58 7.69
N TYR A 147 9.28 -8.10 7.45
CA TYR A 147 8.05 -8.88 7.51
C TYR A 147 7.42 -8.91 6.11
N ALA A 148 6.98 -10.08 5.67
CA ALA A 148 6.44 -10.27 4.33
C ALA A 148 5.06 -10.91 4.38
N ALA A 149 4.13 -10.35 3.60
CA ALA A 149 2.90 -11.01 3.18
C ALA A 149 3.25 -12.00 2.07
N ASP A 150 3.46 -13.25 2.45
CA ASP A 150 3.78 -14.32 1.52
C ASP A 150 2.51 -15.08 1.15
N ASN A 151 2.13 -15.06 -0.14
CA ASN A 151 0.79 -15.43 -0.57
C ASN A 151 0.43 -16.90 -0.32
N ASP A 152 1.40 -17.81 -0.24
CA ASP A 152 1.15 -19.24 0.00
C ASP A 152 1.66 -19.77 1.34
N ASP A 153 2.53 -19.03 2.03
CA ASP A 153 3.09 -19.47 3.31
C ASP A 153 2.62 -18.62 4.52
N GLY A 154 2.00 -17.47 4.30
CA GLY A 154 1.46 -16.61 5.35
C GLY A 154 2.38 -15.45 5.75
N LEU A 155 2.51 -15.17 7.04
CA LEU A 155 3.42 -14.15 7.55
C LEU A 155 4.83 -14.72 7.65
N LYS A 156 5.78 -14.11 6.95
CA LYS A 156 7.21 -14.38 7.17
C LYS A 156 7.92 -13.23 7.84
N SER A 157 8.91 -13.56 8.65
CA SER A 157 9.86 -12.60 9.22
C SER A 157 11.30 -13.03 8.98
N SER A 158 12.20 -12.08 8.78
CA SER A 158 13.64 -12.30 8.66
C SER A 158 14.39 -11.13 9.29
N THR A 159 15.19 -11.41 10.32
CA THR A 159 16.00 -10.42 11.01
C THR A 159 17.43 -10.48 10.51
N PHE A 160 17.97 -9.31 10.20
CA PHE A 160 19.31 -9.11 9.70
C PHE A 160 20.14 -8.33 10.70
N GLU A 161 21.34 -8.82 10.97
CA GLU A 161 22.33 -8.16 11.81
C GLU A 161 23.56 -7.78 10.97
N TYR A 162 24.06 -6.57 11.17
CA TYR A 162 25.27 -6.08 10.51
C TYR A 162 26.51 -6.56 11.25
N ASP A 163 27.34 -7.33 10.56
CA ASP A 163 28.64 -7.76 11.04
C ASP A 163 29.72 -6.76 10.59
N SER A 164 30.32 -6.07 11.55
CA SER A 164 31.36 -5.07 11.28
C SER A 164 32.71 -5.65 10.81
N PHE A 165 32.98 -6.93 11.07
CA PHE A 165 34.22 -7.58 10.65
C PHE A 165 34.17 -7.93 9.16
N TYR A 166 33.07 -8.55 8.72
CA TYR A 166 32.85 -8.87 7.31
C TYR A 166 32.26 -7.70 6.51
N LYS A 167 31.73 -6.67 7.19
CA LYS A 167 31.02 -5.52 6.60
C LYS A 167 29.81 -5.96 5.77
N LEU A 168 29.08 -6.96 6.27
CA LEU A 168 27.94 -7.56 5.60
C LEU A 168 26.75 -7.67 6.55
N TRP A 169 25.55 -7.68 5.98
CA TRP A 169 24.32 -8.01 6.68
C TRP A 169 24.06 -9.51 6.59
N PHE A 170 23.78 -10.15 7.72
CA PHE A 170 23.47 -11.57 7.79
C PHE A 170 22.05 -11.79 8.31
N ASN A 171 21.29 -12.66 7.64
CA ASN A 171 20.03 -13.15 8.21
C ASN A 171 20.35 -14.06 9.41
N THR A 172 19.96 -13.64 10.61
CA THR A 172 20.27 -14.33 11.86
C THR A 172 19.08 -15.06 12.47
N SER A 173 17.87 -14.69 12.10
CA SER A 173 16.65 -15.36 12.55
C SER A 173 15.50 -15.14 11.58
N GLY A 174 14.56 -16.07 11.54
CA GLY A 174 13.34 -15.93 10.77
C GLY A 174 12.24 -16.82 11.31
N ASN A 175 11.00 -16.43 11.03
CA ASN A 175 9.82 -17.20 11.39
C ASN A 175 8.88 -17.24 10.19
N GLU A 176 8.11 -18.32 10.11
CA GLU A 176 7.00 -18.48 9.19
C GLU A 176 5.77 -18.83 10.03
N ILE A 177 4.73 -18.03 9.90
CA ILE A 177 3.47 -18.18 10.63
C ILE A 177 2.35 -18.26 9.60
N SER A 178 1.71 -19.43 9.51
CA SER A 178 0.58 -19.61 8.62
C SER A 178 -0.55 -18.63 8.96
N SER A 179 -1.07 -17.96 7.93
CA SER A 179 -2.32 -17.21 8.00
C SER A 179 -3.52 -18.10 7.70
N ILE A 180 -4.72 -17.64 8.04
CA ILE A 180 -5.97 -18.37 7.75
C ILE A 180 -6.37 -18.32 6.26
N GLY A 181 -5.69 -17.49 5.48
CA GLY A 181 -5.88 -17.28 4.04
C GLY A 181 -4.58 -16.88 3.37
N ASN A 182 -4.66 -16.46 2.12
CA ASN A 182 -3.51 -16.07 1.31
C ASN A 182 -3.26 -14.56 1.46
N PRO A 183 -2.11 -14.14 2.01
CA PRO A 183 -1.78 -12.73 2.18
C PRO A 183 -1.61 -11.97 0.87
N ASN A 184 -1.98 -10.68 0.87
CA ASN A 184 -1.82 -9.79 -0.29
C ASN A 184 -1.15 -8.45 0.09
N GLY A 185 -1.57 -7.84 1.19
CA GLY A 185 -0.96 -6.64 1.77
C GLY A 185 -0.51 -6.89 3.21
N ILE A 186 0.40 -6.05 3.68
CA ILE A 186 0.88 -6.06 5.08
C ILE A 186 1.12 -4.62 5.53
N ASP A 187 0.78 -4.32 6.77
CA ASP A 187 1.28 -3.12 7.43
C ASP A 187 1.58 -3.37 8.91
N ILE A 188 2.42 -2.51 9.50
CA ILE A 188 2.98 -2.71 10.84
C ILE A 188 3.03 -1.40 11.61
N ILE A 189 2.52 -1.42 12.83
CA ILE A 189 2.71 -0.33 13.80
C ILE A 189 3.16 -0.90 15.13
N SER A 190 4.24 -0.35 15.69
CA SER A 190 4.86 -0.87 16.91
C SER A 190 5.12 -2.38 16.81
N ASP A 191 4.35 -3.20 17.51
CA ASP A 191 4.46 -4.66 17.53
C ASP A 191 3.21 -5.37 16.95
N LEU A 192 2.24 -4.61 16.43
CA LEU A 192 1.08 -5.10 15.72
C LEU A 192 1.42 -5.26 14.23
N ILE A 193 1.14 -6.43 13.68
CA ILE A 193 1.33 -6.76 12.27
C ILE A 193 -0.04 -7.16 11.73
N VAL A 194 -0.48 -6.55 10.62
CA VAL A 194 -1.78 -6.88 10.03
C VAL A 194 -1.60 -7.25 8.57
N LEU A 195 -2.13 -8.41 8.19
CA LEU A 195 -2.19 -8.90 6.82
C LEU A 195 -3.59 -8.69 6.25
N THR A 196 -3.67 -8.35 4.96
CA THR A 196 -4.90 -8.58 4.18
C THR A 196 -4.87 -9.97 3.55
N LEU A 197 -6.00 -10.66 3.50
CA LEU A 197 -6.12 -12.08 3.15
C LEU A 197 -7.14 -12.35 2.04
N ASP A 198 -7.04 -11.63 0.91
CA ASP A 198 -7.99 -11.74 -0.21
C ASP A 198 -9.46 -11.74 0.28
N GLN A 199 -10.21 -12.82 0.03
CA GLN A 199 -11.64 -12.94 0.37
C GLN A 199 -11.95 -13.10 1.87
N LEU A 200 -10.92 -13.16 2.73
CA LEU A 200 -11.06 -13.38 4.17
C LEU A 200 -10.82 -12.12 5.01
N GLY A 201 -10.72 -10.95 4.36
CA GLY A 201 -10.54 -9.68 5.06
C GLY A 201 -9.12 -9.52 5.62
N ILE A 202 -8.97 -9.36 6.93
CA ILE A 202 -7.67 -9.13 7.57
C ILE A 202 -7.39 -10.10 8.71
N GLN A 203 -6.10 -10.36 8.96
CA GLN A 203 -5.62 -11.07 10.14
C GLN A 203 -4.52 -10.28 10.84
N ALA A 204 -4.68 -10.06 12.14
CA ALA A 204 -3.74 -9.38 13.00
C ALA A 204 -2.88 -10.37 13.77
N PHE A 205 -1.61 -10.03 13.95
CA PHE A 205 -0.62 -10.73 14.73
C PHE A 205 0.05 -9.76 15.71
N GLN A 206 0.44 -10.27 16.86
CA GLN A 206 1.17 -9.51 17.87
C GLN A 206 2.57 -10.11 18.02
N TYR A 207 3.59 -9.26 17.91
CA TYR A 207 4.94 -9.59 18.35
C TYR A 207 5.07 -9.29 19.84
N GLU A 208 5.34 -10.31 20.65
CA GLU A 208 5.55 -10.14 22.08
C GLU A 208 6.51 -11.22 22.57
N ASN A 209 7.43 -10.87 23.47
CA ASN A 209 8.36 -11.82 24.09
C ASN A 209 9.15 -12.64 23.05
N SER A 210 9.56 -12.00 21.96
CA SER A 210 10.28 -12.62 20.83
C SER A 210 9.49 -13.67 20.04
N ILE A 211 8.17 -13.73 20.20
CA ILE A 211 7.28 -14.66 19.50
C ILE A 211 6.20 -13.85 18.77
N ILE A 212 5.83 -14.29 17.57
CA ILE A 212 4.69 -13.75 16.82
C ILE A 212 3.50 -14.68 17.02
N ASN A 213 2.40 -14.16 17.54
CA ASN A 213 1.16 -14.91 17.74
C ASN A 213 0.04 -14.30 16.91
N SER A 214 -0.82 -15.15 16.33
CA SER A 214 -2.09 -14.69 15.76
C SER A 214 -2.95 -14.10 16.87
N LEU A 215 -3.50 -12.89 16.64
CA LEU A 215 -4.30 -12.16 17.61
C LEU A 215 -5.78 -12.28 17.28
N TYR A 216 -6.20 -11.88 16.09
CA TYR A 216 -7.59 -11.96 15.62
C TYR A 216 -7.69 -11.89 14.09
N HIS A 217 -8.89 -12.14 13.56
CA HIS A 217 -9.23 -11.86 12.16
C HIS A 217 -10.55 -11.08 12.07
N ILE A 218 -10.72 -10.32 11.00
CA ILE A 218 -11.93 -9.55 10.71
C ILE A 218 -12.32 -9.80 9.26
N ASP A 219 -13.49 -10.40 9.06
CA ASP A 219 -14.06 -10.61 7.73
C ASP A 219 -14.47 -9.28 7.10
N LEU A 220 -14.14 -9.11 5.82
CA LEU A 220 -14.57 -8.01 4.96
C LEU A 220 -15.14 -8.60 3.65
N PRO A 221 -16.13 -7.96 3.03
CA PRO A 221 -16.54 -8.35 1.68
C PRO A 221 -15.44 -8.01 0.66
N GLY A 222 -15.50 -8.65 -0.51
CA GLY A 222 -14.57 -8.40 -1.60
C GLY A 222 -13.20 -9.03 -1.39
N ASN A 223 -12.20 -8.50 -2.10
CA ASN A 223 -10.82 -8.95 -1.99
C ASN A 223 -10.00 -7.88 -1.25
N ALA A 224 -9.63 -8.14 0.00
CA ALA A 224 -8.77 -7.25 0.77
C ALA A 224 -7.35 -7.24 0.19
N ARG A 225 -7.00 -6.14 -0.48
CA ARG A 225 -5.81 -6.02 -1.32
C ARG A 225 -4.61 -5.40 -0.63
N ALA A 226 -4.85 -4.32 0.11
CA ALA A 226 -3.82 -3.53 0.79
C ALA A 226 -4.38 -2.94 2.08
N ILE A 227 -3.51 -2.67 3.04
CA ILE A 227 -3.86 -2.10 4.33
C ILE A 227 -2.93 -0.95 4.70
N THR A 228 -3.50 0.04 5.38
CA THR A 228 -2.80 1.17 5.97
C THR A 228 -3.25 1.33 7.41
N ILE A 229 -2.31 1.26 8.34
CA ILE A 229 -2.56 1.40 9.77
C ILE A 229 -2.31 2.86 10.16
N SER A 230 -3.35 3.53 10.65
CA SER A 230 -3.26 4.92 11.10
C SER A 230 -2.96 5.02 12.60
N ASP A 231 -3.44 4.05 13.38
CA ASP A 231 -3.15 3.86 14.80
C ASP A 231 -3.31 2.37 15.15
N THR A 232 -2.89 1.97 16.34
CA THR A 232 -2.96 0.60 16.85
C THR A 232 -4.37 0.00 16.83
N ASP A 233 -5.43 0.81 16.82
CA ASP A 233 -6.83 0.40 16.75
C ASP A 233 -7.56 0.87 15.48
N GLU A 234 -6.92 1.64 14.58
CA GLU A 234 -7.57 2.24 13.41
C GLU A 234 -6.86 1.89 12.09
N TYR A 235 -7.57 1.13 11.25
CA TYR A 235 -7.06 0.57 9.99
C TYR A 235 -7.91 0.99 8.79
N TYR A 236 -7.26 1.05 7.64
CA TYR A 236 -7.91 1.30 6.36
C TYR A 236 -7.53 0.20 5.38
N VAL A 237 -8.53 -0.45 4.80
CA VAL A 237 -8.34 -1.61 3.93
C VAL A 237 -8.93 -1.30 2.57
N ALA A 238 -8.12 -1.44 1.51
CA ALA A 238 -8.58 -1.42 0.14
C ALA A 238 -9.15 -2.81 -0.22
N CYS A 239 -10.38 -2.85 -0.72
CA CYS A 239 -11.12 -4.09 -1.01
C CYS A 239 -11.54 -4.22 -2.48
N GLU A 240 -10.73 -3.71 -3.41
CA GLU A 240 -10.96 -3.80 -4.85
C GLU A 240 -12.36 -3.29 -5.24
N ASP A 241 -13.22 -4.15 -5.82
CA ASP A 241 -14.58 -3.80 -6.28
C ASP A 241 -15.53 -3.38 -5.14
N GLU A 242 -15.20 -3.65 -3.88
CA GLU A 242 -16.01 -3.23 -2.71
C GLU A 242 -15.58 -1.86 -2.16
N GLY A 243 -14.69 -1.16 -2.84
CA GLY A 243 -14.18 0.13 -2.37
C GLY A 243 -13.17 -0.02 -1.23
N ALA A 244 -13.34 0.75 -0.16
CA ALA A 244 -12.47 0.74 1.00
C ALA A 244 -13.26 0.63 2.31
N PHE A 245 -12.59 0.12 3.35
CA PHE A 245 -13.13 0.01 4.68
C PHE A 245 -12.24 0.71 5.70
N LYS A 246 -12.84 1.57 6.52
CA LYS A 246 -12.25 2.00 7.79
C LYS A 246 -12.68 1.00 8.86
N ILE A 247 -11.74 0.55 9.68
CA ILE A 247 -11.96 -0.40 10.76
C ILE A 247 -11.44 0.21 12.06
N ILE A 248 -12.27 0.21 13.09
CA ILE A 248 -11.85 0.51 14.47
C ILE A 248 -11.94 -0.80 15.27
N SER A 249 -10.80 -1.29 15.76
CA SER A 249 -10.67 -2.58 16.43
C SER A 249 -10.15 -2.43 17.85
N ASN A 250 -11.05 -2.64 18.82
CA ASN A 250 -10.72 -2.83 20.23
C ASN A 250 -10.87 -4.30 20.62
N TYR A 251 -10.52 -5.21 19.70
CA TYR A 251 -10.62 -6.65 19.92
C TYR A 251 -9.59 -7.13 20.96
N PRO A 252 -9.92 -8.06 21.87
CA PRO A 252 -11.17 -8.84 21.95
C PRO A 252 -12.29 -8.18 22.76
N ASP A 253 -12.06 -7.02 23.37
CA ASP A 253 -13.01 -6.41 24.31
C ASP A 253 -14.31 -6.01 23.63
N HIS A 254 -14.24 -5.55 22.36
CA HIS A 254 -15.39 -5.12 21.59
C HIS A 254 -15.33 -5.63 20.15
N ALA A 255 -16.50 -5.87 19.55
CA ALA A 255 -16.60 -6.17 18.13
C ALA A 255 -16.07 -4.99 17.30
N PRO A 256 -15.35 -5.26 16.20
CA PRO A 256 -14.81 -4.19 15.37
C PRO A 256 -15.93 -3.39 14.68
N VAL A 257 -15.78 -2.07 14.66
CA VAL A 257 -16.66 -1.17 13.91
C VAL A 257 -16.08 -1.03 12.50
N LYS A 258 -16.93 -1.21 11.49
CA LYS A 258 -16.55 -1.17 10.08
C LYS A 258 -17.38 -0.12 9.35
N MET A 259 -16.73 0.72 8.57
CA MET A 259 -17.36 1.71 7.70
C MET A 259 -16.84 1.53 6.28
N GLN A 260 -17.74 1.22 5.36
CA GLN A 260 -17.44 1.16 3.92
C GLN A 260 -17.52 2.56 3.31
N PHE A 261 -16.66 2.83 2.34
CA PHE A 261 -16.69 4.04 1.53
C PHE A 261 -16.03 3.78 0.17
N GLY A 262 -16.40 4.56 -0.85
CA GLY A 262 -15.88 4.34 -2.21
C GLY A 262 -16.45 3.10 -2.90
N GLU A 263 -17.69 2.70 -2.58
CA GLU A 263 -18.38 1.49 -3.04
C GLU A 263 -18.44 1.34 -4.58
N ASP A 264 -18.39 2.43 -5.34
CA ASP A 264 -18.43 2.41 -6.82
C ASP A 264 -17.02 2.46 -7.46
N LEU A 265 -15.96 2.23 -6.68
CA LEU A 265 -14.57 2.39 -7.11
C LEU A 265 -13.79 1.10 -6.91
N TYR A 266 -12.95 0.75 -7.89
CA TYR A 266 -11.96 -0.32 -7.74
C TYR A 266 -10.74 0.20 -6.96
N VAL A 267 -10.71 0.00 -5.64
CA VAL A 267 -9.68 0.60 -4.77
C VAL A 267 -8.52 -0.37 -4.55
N THR A 268 -7.29 0.09 -4.86
CA THR A 268 -6.05 -0.69 -4.72
C THR A 268 -5.22 -0.31 -3.51
N HIS A 269 -5.34 0.93 -3.01
CA HIS A 269 -4.60 1.43 -1.86
C HIS A 269 -5.33 2.62 -1.21
N VAL A 270 -5.14 2.82 0.09
CA VAL A 270 -5.69 3.95 0.87
C VAL A 270 -4.56 4.74 1.50
N ALA A 271 -4.33 5.98 1.08
CA ALA A 271 -3.36 6.87 1.71
C ALA A 271 -4.07 7.81 2.70
N ILE A 272 -3.44 8.11 3.83
CA ILE A 272 -4.05 8.94 4.89
C ILE A 272 -3.06 10.00 5.36
N PHE A 273 -3.54 11.23 5.52
CA PHE A 273 -2.81 12.30 6.16
C PHE A 273 -3.75 13.21 6.95
N SER A 274 -3.65 13.18 8.28
CA SER A 274 -4.56 13.89 9.18
C SER A 274 -6.04 13.50 8.94
N ASN A 275 -6.85 14.38 8.36
CA ASN A 275 -8.23 14.09 7.94
C ASN A 275 -8.36 13.75 6.46
N GLN A 276 -7.32 13.97 5.65
CA GLN A 276 -7.34 13.70 4.22
C GLN A 276 -7.13 12.20 3.96
N ILE A 277 -7.99 11.63 3.12
CA ILE A 277 -7.90 10.26 2.64
C ILE A 277 -7.84 10.32 1.11
N ALA A 278 -6.88 9.63 0.52
CA ALA A 278 -6.76 9.47 -0.92
C ALA A 278 -6.82 7.98 -1.29
N LEU A 279 -7.82 7.61 -2.09
CA LEU A 279 -7.96 6.27 -2.64
C LEU A 279 -7.24 6.19 -3.98
N SER A 280 -6.36 5.21 -4.13
CA SER A 280 -5.85 4.80 -5.44
C SER A 280 -6.90 3.90 -6.10
N CYS A 281 -7.45 4.33 -7.23
CA CYS A 281 -8.64 3.71 -7.82
C CYS A 281 -8.38 3.06 -9.18
N ALA A 282 -7.18 2.49 -9.39
CA ALA A 282 -6.77 1.92 -10.67
C ALA A 282 -7.10 2.90 -11.82
N ALA A 283 -7.93 2.50 -12.79
CA ALA A 283 -8.29 3.31 -13.96
C ALA A 283 -9.04 4.61 -13.64
N ASN A 284 -9.61 4.76 -12.44
CA ASN A 284 -10.39 5.94 -12.06
C ASN A 284 -9.52 7.06 -11.46
N GLY A 285 -8.20 6.86 -11.33
CA GLY A 285 -7.28 7.85 -10.79
C GLY A 285 -7.27 7.89 -9.27
N ILE A 286 -7.45 9.08 -8.70
CA ILE A 286 -7.50 9.31 -7.24
C ILE A 286 -8.91 9.75 -6.85
N SER A 287 -9.48 9.13 -5.82
CA SER A 287 -10.68 9.64 -5.15
C SER A 287 -10.32 10.20 -3.78
N LEU A 288 -10.77 11.42 -3.48
CA LEU A 288 -10.46 12.12 -2.25
C LEU A 288 -11.64 12.07 -1.28
N TYR A 289 -11.32 11.94 0.01
CA TYR A 289 -12.28 11.94 1.10
C TYR A 289 -11.76 12.72 2.30
N ASP A 290 -12.69 13.26 3.07
CA ASP A 290 -12.45 14.00 4.30
C ASP A 290 -13.04 13.24 5.49
N ARG A 291 -12.20 12.91 6.47
CA ARG A 291 -12.61 12.30 7.73
C ARG A 291 -13.09 13.38 8.69
N ILE A 292 -14.40 13.64 8.67
CA ILE A 292 -15.06 14.62 9.55
C ILE A 292 -15.09 14.14 11.00
N SER A 293 -15.31 12.84 11.19
CA SER A 293 -15.28 12.19 12.51
C SER A 293 -14.97 10.70 12.36
N ASN A 294 -14.95 9.97 13.48
CA ASN A 294 -14.70 8.52 13.43
C ASN A 294 -15.76 7.76 12.62
N ASP A 295 -17.00 8.26 12.64
CA ASP A 295 -18.17 7.63 12.03
C ASP A 295 -18.69 8.40 10.80
N ASN A 296 -17.93 9.39 10.29
CA ASN A 296 -18.29 10.15 9.09
C ASN A 296 -17.07 10.41 8.20
N ILE A 297 -17.08 9.80 7.01
CA ILE A 297 -16.13 10.06 5.93
C ILE A 297 -16.93 10.56 4.73
N GLU A 298 -16.57 11.73 4.22
CA GLU A 298 -17.29 12.36 3.11
C GLU A 298 -16.43 12.43 1.87
N SER A 299 -17.02 12.15 0.70
CA SER A 299 -16.32 12.31 -0.58
C SER A 299 -16.01 13.78 -0.86
N ARG A 300 -14.84 14.02 -1.45
CA ARG A 300 -14.31 15.33 -1.87
C ARG A 300 -13.95 15.37 -3.35
N GLY A 301 -14.31 14.34 -4.11
CA GLY A 301 -14.19 14.32 -5.57
C GLY A 301 -13.29 13.22 -6.10
N ILE A 302 -13.50 12.89 -7.38
CA ILE A 302 -12.71 11.91 -8.13
C ILE A 302 -11.93 12.65 -9.19
N HIS A 303 -10.62 12.42 -9.24
CA HIS A 303 -9.69 13.07 -10.15
C HIS A 303 -9.06 12.03 -11.07
N ASN A 304 -9.48 12.06 -12.33
CA ASN A 304 -8.90 11.20 -13.35
C ASN A 304 -7.49 11.68 -13.71
N ILE A 305 -6.49 11.04 -13.12
CA ILE A 305 -5.07 11.28 -13.39
C ILE A 305 -4.40 10.10 -14.12
N GLY A 306 -5.19 9.22 -14.73
CA GLY A 306 -4.73 7.95 -15.30
C GLY A 306 -4.82 6.78 -14.32
N TYR A 307 -4.17 5.67 -14.66
CA TYR A 307 -4.22 4.46 -13.83
C TYR A 307 -3.28 4.57 -12.64
N VAL A 308 -3.80 4.62 -11.41
CA VAL A 308 -2.99 4.76 -10.18
C VAL A 308 -2.88 3.43 -9.45
N TYR A 309 -1.65 3.05 -9.11
CA TYR A 309 -1.33 1.83 -8.38
C TYR A 309 -1.32 2.05 -6.87
N HIS A 310 -0.60 3.09 -6.45
CA HIS A 310 -0.33 3.42 -5.06
C HIS A 310 -0.26 4.95 -4.92
N ALA A 311 -0.54 5.44 -3.72
CA ALA A 311 -0.35 6.83 -3.37
C ALA A 311 0.15 6.95 -1.93
N GLU A 312 1.01 7.93 -1.69
CA GLU A 312 1.62 8.20 -0.38
C GLU A 312 1.54 9.71 -0.08
N PHE A 313 1.22 10.07 1.15
CA PHE A 313 1.32 11.45 1.61
C PHE A 313 2.69 11.72 2.23
N TYR A 314 3.31 12.83 1.86
CA TYR A 314 4.54 13.31 2.49
C TYR A 314 4.62 14.83 2.47
N ASN A 315 4.82 15.46 3.65
CA ASN A 315 4.91 16.92 3.81
C ASN A 315 3.77 17.70 3.12
N ASN A 316 2.51 17.28 3.33
CA ASN A 316 1.29 17.83 2.72
C ASN A 316 1.15 17.63 1.19
N TYR A 317 2.09 16.94 0.54
CA TYR A 317 1.96 16.55 -0.87
C TYR A 317 1.44 15.12 -0.97
N LEU A 318 0.65 14.86 -2.01
CA LEU A 318 0.25 13.53 -2.41
C LEU A 318 1.11 13.08 -3.59
N PHE A 319 1.86 11.99 -3.39
CA PHE A 319 2.65 11.32 -4.41
C PHE A 319 1.82 10.17 -4.97
N ALA A 320 1.44 10.23 -6.24
CA ALA A 320 0.66 9.18 -6.90
C ALA A 320 1.54 8.40 -7.88
N ALA A 321 1.77 7.13 -7.59
CA ALA A 321 2.44 6.18 -8.46
C ALA A 321 1.45 5.66 -9.52
N SER A 322 1.65 6.07 -10.77
CA SER A 322 0.69 5.79 -11.85
C SER A 322 1.35 5.20 -13.10
N ARG A 323 0.52 4.79 -14.07
CA ARG A 323 0.99 4.40 -15.41
C ARG A 323 1.68 5.54 -16.16
N GLU A 324 1.38 6.79 -15.81
CA GLU A 324 1.96 7.99 -16.41
C GLU A 324 3.26 8.42 -15.73
N GLY A 325 3.78 7.61 -14.82
CA GLY A 325 4.95 7.89 -13.99
C GLY A 325 4.57 8.32 -12.58
N LEU A 326 5.46 9.03 -11.90
CA LEU A 326 5.18 9.57 -10.56
C LEU A 326 4.63 10.99 -10.69
N GLN A 327 3.45 11.23 -10.11
CA GLN A 327 2.79 12.53 -10.13
C GLN A 327 2.71 13.11 -8.72
N ILE A 328 3.09 14.38 -8.55
CA ILE A 328 3.10 15.06 -7.26
C ILE A 328 2.00 16.12 -7.24
N PHE A 329 1.16 16.08 -6.23
CA PHE A 329 0.01 16.96 -6.10
C PHE A 329 -0.03 17.65 -4.73
N GLN A 330 -0.71 18.79 -4.70
CA GLN A 330 -1.21 19.42 -3.50
C GLN A 330 -2.74 19.37 -3.53
N ILE A 331 -3.35 19.14 -2.37
CA ILE A 331 -4.81 19.12 -2.21
C ILE A 331 -5.23 20.46 -1.57
N ASP A 332 -6.15 21.18 -2.22
CA ASP A 332 -6.70 22.45 -1.74
C ASP A 332 -8.22 22.45 -1.61
#